data_AF-A0A800JYQ7-F1
#
_entry.id   AF-A0A800JYQ7-F1
#
_cell.length_a   1.000
_cell.length_b   1.000
_cell.length_c   1.000
_cell.angle_alpha   90.00
_cell.angle_beta   90.00
_cell.angle_gamma   90.00
#
_symmetry.space_group_name_H-M   'P 1'
#
loop_
_entity.id
_entity.type
_entity.pdbx_description
1 polymer ?
#
loop_
_entity_poly.entity_id
_entity_poly.type
_entity_poly.pdbx_seq_one_letter_code
_entity_poly.pdbx_strand_id
1 'polypeptide(L)'
;MAHTSAHTSADASASTVERVFLGWDRPLLPAAASHLVEHYIQGSLADLRPASVVLPGRRARRRLVELLLDEAEARGATLIPPRAITVGNLPELLYTTTEPVADEVTSRRAWSRALRSVNRESLKEVFPHLPRNDSPAAWDELAVLLAGLHQNIAREG
;
A
#
# COMPACT_ATOMS: atom_id res chain seq x y z
N MET A 1 -13.03 53.83 2.78
CA MET A 1 -14.02 52.74 2.87
C MET A 1 -14.20 52.20 1.45
N ALA A 2 -13.86 50.98 1.08
CA ALA A 2 -13.70 49.74 1.83
C ALA A 2 -12.45 48.97 1.38
N HIS A 3 -11.88 48.25 2.34
CA HIS A 3 -10.80 47.29 2.17
C HIS A 3 -11.29 46.09 1.35
N THR A 4 -10.60 45.75 0.27
CA THR A 4 -10.67 44.40 -0.31
C THR A 4 -9.37 43.70 0.06
N SER A 5 -9.45 42.93 1.15
CA SER A 5 -8.36 42.13 1.68
C SER A 5 -7.90 41.11 0.65
N ALA A 6 -6.62 41.17 0.31
CA ALA A 6 -5.89 40.08 -0.29
C ALA A 6 -5.98 38.86 0.65
N HIS A 7 -6.65 37.80 0.21
CA HIS A 7 -6.50 36.50 0.84
C HIS A 7 -5.20 35.89 0.32
N THR A 8 -4.11 36.25 0.99
CA THR A 8 -2.86 35.49 0.99
C THR A 8 -3.14 34.16 1.68
N SER A 9 -3.48 33.14 0.91
CA SER A 9 -3.48 31.76 1.39
C SER A 9 -2.04 31.25 1.32
N ALA A 10 -1.52 30.89 2.48
CA ALA A 10 -0.15 30.50 2.72
C ALA A 10 0.34 29.39 1.78
N ASP A 11 1.56 29.62 1.30
CA ASP A 11 2.43 28.72 0.58
C ASP A 11 2.55 27.38 1.33
N ALA A 12 1.89 26.34 0.80
CA ALA A 12 2.11 24.97 1.22
C ALA A 12 3.50 24.57 0.71
N SER A 13 4.50 24.70 1.58
CA SER A 13 5.90 24.29 1.38
C SER A 13 6.00 23.07 0.45
N ALA A 14 6.42 23.29 -0.79
CA ALA A 14 6.60 22.24 -1.77
C ALA A 14 7.55 21.19 -1.19
N SER A 15 7.05 19.99 -0.89
CA SER A 15 7.87 18.88 -0.42
C SER A 15 8.83 18.47 -1.53
N THR A 16 10.08 18.90 -1.41
CA THR A 16 11.12 18.59 -2.39
C THR A 16 11.38 17.09 -2.36
N VAL A 17 10.99 16.39 -3.43
CA VAL A 17 11.29 14.96 -3.58
C VAL A 17 12.74 14.81 -4.02
N GLU A 18 13.56 14.24 -3.15
CA GLU A 18 14.91 13.79 -3.51
C GLU A 18 14.85 12.48 -4.28
N ARG A 19 15.56 12.41 -5.41
CA ARG A 19 15.69 11.18 -6.21
C ARG A 19 17.14 10.70 -6.15
N VAL A 20 17.33 9.55 -5.51
CA VAL A 20 18.63 8.87 -5.44
C VAL A 20 18.68 7.75 -6.48
N PHE A 21 19.67 7.79 -7.37
CA PHE A 21 19.90 6.76 -8.38
C PHE A 21 21.06 5.85 -7.95
N LEU A 22 20.77 4.57 -7.72
CA LEU A 22 21.73 3.61 -7.13
C LEU A 22 22.59 2.86 -8.17
N GLY A 23 22.39 3.13 -9.47
CA GLY A 23 23.09 2.44 -10.55
C GLY A 23 22.50 1.06 -10.90
N TRP A 24 23.16 0.38 -11.84
CA TRP A 24 22.80 -0.96 -12.37
C TRP A 24 23.97 -1.94 -12.34
N ASP A 25 25.09 -1.53 -11.75
CA ASP A 25 26.33 -2.28 -11.59
C ASP A 25 26.21 -3.44 -10.61
N ARG A 26 25.25 -3.37 -9.68
CA ARG A 26 24.94 -4.39 -8.68
C ARG A 26 23.42 -4.57 -8.53
N PRO A 27 22.96 -5.70 -7.95
CA PRO A 27 21.54 -5.90 -7.69
C PRO A 27 20.94 -4.76 -6.84
N LEU A 28 19.74 -4.31 -7.21
CA LEU A 28 19.13 -3.09 -6.65
C LEU A 28 18.87 -3.16 -5.14
N LEU A 29 18.35 -4.30 -4.64
CA LEU A 29 18.00 -4.44 -3.22
C LEU A 29 19.22 -4.33 -2.29
N PRO A 30 20.35 -5.02 -2.55
CA PRO A 30 21.59 -4.79 -1.81
C PRO A 30 22.08 -3.33 -1.86
N ALA A 31 22.04 -2.70 -3.04
CA ALA A 31 22.44 -1.29 -3.17
C ALA A 31 21.57 -0.37 -2.31
N ALA A 32 20.26 -0.62 -2.28
CA ALA A 32 19.32 0.14 -1.48
C ALA A 32 19.53 -0.09 0.03
N ALA A 33 19.78 -1.32 0.45
CA ALA A 33 20.08 -1.63 1.85
C ALA A 33 21.34 -0.90 2.32
N SER A 34 22.41 -0.97 1.53
CA SER A 34 23.67 -0.30 1.84
C SER A 34 23.51 1.21 1.94
N HIS A 35 22.76 1.82 1.01
CA HIS A 35 22.45 3.25 1.02
C HIS A 35 21.62 3.66 2.25
N LEU A 36 20.60 2.88 2.61
CA LEU A 36 19.77 3.16 3.79
C LEU A 36 20.58 3.05 5.09
N VAL A 37 21.40 2.01 5.25
CA VAL A 37 22.26 1.88 6.43
C VAL A 37 23.26 3.02 6.48
N GLU A 38 23.87 3.40 5.37
CA GLU A 38 24.79 4.55 5.30
C GLU A 38 24.14 5.86 5.70
N HIS A 39 22.89 6.09 5.30
CA HIS A 39 22.17 7.31 5.63
C HIS A 39 21.82 7.42 7.12
N TYR A 40 21.51 6.30 7.78
CA TYR A 40 20.97 6.28 9.14
C TYR A 40 21.97 5.81 10.22
N ILE A 41 23.18 5.38 9.84
CA ILE A 41 24.19 4.93 10.79
C ILE A 41 24.85 6.11 11.52
N GLN A 42 24.95 5.98 12.84
CA GLN A 42 25.64 6.91 13.73
C GLN A 42 26.46 6.10 14.75
N GLY A 43 27.78 6.09 14.60
CA GLY A 43 28.64 5.23 15.40
C GLY A 43 28.31 3.75 15.18
N SER A 44 27.94 3.05 16.26
CA SER A 44 27.57 1.63 16.25
C SER A 44 26.05 1.38 16.20
N LEU A 45 25.25 2.38 15.83
CA LEU A 45 23.80 2.27 15.74
C LEU A 45 23.31 2.71 14.37
N ALA A 46 22.59 1.84 13.67
CA ALA A 46 21.84 2.17 12.47
C ALA A 46 20.34 2.26 12.82
N ASP A 47 19.85 3.47 13.12
CA ASP A 47 18.46 3.69 13.54
C ASP A 47 17.58 4.11 12.37
N LEU A 48 16.89 3.13 11.77
CA LEU A 48 16.03 3.35 10.61
C LEU A 48 14.56 3.58 11.00
N ARG A 49 14.21 3.72 12.29
CA ARG A 49 12.81 4.02 12.72
C ARG A 49 12.18 5.24 12.03
N PRO A 50 12.92 6.32 11.72
CA PRO A 50 12.35 7.46 11.00
C PRO A 50 11.95 7.14 9.55
N ALA A 51 12.48 6.05 8.97
CA ALA A 51 12.20 5.67 7.59
C ALA A 51 10.93 4.81 7.48
N SER A 52 10.13 5.14 6.46
CA SER A 52 9.07 4.25 5.95
C SER A 52 9.47 3.75 4.57
N VAL A 53 9.67 2.44 4.45
CA VAL A 53 10.12 1.81 3.20
C VAL A 53 8.96 1.09 2.54
N VAL A 54 8.64 1.50 1.31
CA VAL A 54 7.54 0.94 0.51
C VAL A 54 8.11 0.04 -0.59
N LEU A 55 7.62 -1.20 -0.69
CA LEU A 55 8.14 -2.22 -1.59
C LEU A 55 7.03 -2.89 -2.41
N PRO A 56 7.33 -3.45 -3.58
CA PRO A 56 6.31 -4.03 -4.47
C PRO A 56 5.70 -5.35 -3.97
N GLY A 57 6.06 -5.82 -2.76
CA GLY A 57 5.48 -7.04 -2.22
C GLY A 57 6.21 -7.61 -1.01
N ARG A 58 5.60 -8.63 -0.40
CA ARG A 58 6.08 -9.24 0.86
C ARG A 58 7.46 -9.88 0.76
N ARG A 59 7.80 -10.49 -0.39
CA ARG A 59 9.11 -11.12 -0.60
C ARG A 59 10.23 -10.09 -0.67
N ALA A 60 10.01 -9.01 -1.43
CA ALA A 60 10.95 -7.88 -1.51
C ALA A 60 11.16 -7.26 -0.12
N ARG A 61 10.07 -7.09 0.64
CA ARG A 61 10.14 -6.63 2.03
C ARG A 61 10.99 -7.51 2.92
N ARG A 62 10.71 -8.81 2.95
CA ARG A 62 11.48 -9.76 3.76
C ARG A 62 12.95 -9.71 3.36
N ARG A 63 13.23 -9.74 2.06
CA ARG A 63 14.60 -9.73 1.55
C ARG A 63 15.34 -8.43 1.88
N LEU A 64 14.69 -7.27 1.82
CA LEU A 64 15.32 -6.01 2.20
C LEU A 64 15.70 -6.01 3.68
N VAL A 65 14.82 -6.48 4.57
CA VAL A 65 15.12 -6.52 6.01
C VAL A 65 16.31 -7.43 6.32
N GLU A 66 16.41 -8.59 5.66
CA GLU A 66 17.60 -9.46 5.74
C GLU A 66 18.87 -8.70 5.31
N LEU A 67 18.83 -8.02 4.16
CA LEU A 67 19.98 -7.26 3.66
C LEU A 67 20.36 -6.07 4.57
N LEU A 68 19.39 -5.42 5.21
CA LEU A 68 19.67 -4.35 6.18
C LEU A 68 20.40 -4.89 7.42
N LEU A 69 20.06 -6.11 7.86
CA LEU A 69 20.76 -6.78 8.96
C LEU A 69 22.20 -7.10 8.57
N ASP A 70 22.38 -7.73 7.40
CA ASP A 70 23.71 -8.08 6.87
C ASP A 70 24.60 -6.83 6.73
N GLU A 71 24.07 -5.73 6.19
CA GLU A 71 24.81 -4.46 6.00
C GLU A 71 25.15 -3.77 7.33
N ALA A 72 24.26 -3.80 8.32
CA ALA A 72 24.53 -3.25 9.64
C ALA A 72 25.61 -4.07 10.37
N GLU A 73 25.52 -5.41 10.32
CA GLU A 73 26.50 -6.32 10.89
C GLU A 73 27.89 -6.12 10.27
N ALA A 74 27.97 -6.04 8.94
CA ALA A 74 29.21 -5.78 8.22
C ALA A 74 29.88 -4.46 8.61
N ARG A 75 29.09 -3.48 9.11
CA ARG A 75 29.57 -2.18 9.59
C ARG A 75 29.77 -2.12 11.10
N GLY A 76 29.57 -3.24 11.82
CA GLY A 76 29.70 -3.31 13.28
C GLY A 76 28.63 -2.51 14.02
N ALA A 77 27.45 -2.33 13.42
CA ALA A 77 26.36 -1.56 13.99
C ALA A 77 25.15 -2.42 14.35
N THR A 78 24.47 -2.06 15.44
CA THR A 78 23.15 -2.61 15.77
C THR A 78 22.11 -1.98 14.87
N LEU A 79 21.28 -2.80 14.22
CA LEU A 79 20.15 -2.31 13.41
C LEU A 79 18.90 -2.10 14.27
N ILE A 80 18.28 -0.93 14.17
CA ILE A 80 16.86 -0.76 14.49
C ILE A 80 16.11 -0.62 13.16
N PRO A 81 15.24 -1.59 12.79
CA PRO A 81 14.70 -1.69 11.44
C PRO A 81 13.67 -0.58 11.13
N PRO A 82 13.47 -0.24 9.84
CA PRO A 82 12.44 0.70 9.42
C PRO A 82 11.05 0.10 9.50
N ARG A 83 10.03 0.97 9.38
CA ARG A 83 8.68 0.52 9.04
C ARG A 83 8.65 0.12 7.56
N ALA A 84 8.58 -1.18 7.28
CA ALA A 84 8.53 -1.69 5.90
C ALA A 84 7.11 -2.16 5.50
N ILE A 85 6.56 -1.58 4.44
CA ILE A 85 5.21 -1.84 3.94
C ILE A 85 5.21 -2.21 2.45
N THR A 86 4.08 -2.71 1.95
CA THR A 86 3.87 -2.91 0.51
C THR A 86 3.15 -1.73 -0.11
N VAL A 87 3.19 -1.60 -1.45
CA VAL A 87 2.47 -0.52 -2.15
C VAL A 87 0.98 -0.56 -1.85
N GLY A 88 0.37 -1.75 -1.78
CA GLY A 88 -1.05 -1.90 -1.41
C GLY A 88 -1.42 -1.38 -0.02
N ASN A 89 -0.44 -1.27 0.90
CA ASN A 89 -0.66 -0.73 2.25
C ASN A 89 -0.27 0.75 2.38
N LEU A 90 0.28 1.37 1.33
CA LEU A 90 0.68 2.78 1.37
C LEU A 90 -0.50 3.73 1.58
N PRO A 91 -1.68 3.56 0.94
CA PRO A 91 -2.81 4.46 1.14
C PRO A 91 -3.19 4.63 2.61
N GLU A 92 -3.16 3.55 3.39
CA GLU A 92 -3.46 3.54 4.83
C GLU A 92 -2.52 4.42 5.67
N LEU A 93 -1.36 4.82 5.14
CA LEU A 93 -0.45 5.78 5.80
C LEU A 93 -0.71 7.23 5.39
N LEU A 94 -1.43 7.44 4.29
CA LEU A 94 -1.56 8.75 3.65
C LEU A 94 -2.94 9.36 3.82
N TYR A 95 -3.99 8.54 4.03
CA TYR A 95 -5.32 9.05 4.34
C TYR A 95 -5.70 8.85 5.80
N THR A 96 -6.48 9.79 6.33
CA THR A 96 -7.27 9.58 7.55
C THR A 96 -8.71 9.39 7.09
N THR A 97 -9.26 8.22 7.34
CA THR A 97 -10.63 7.92 6.95
C THR A 97 -11.59 8.65 7.90
N THR A 98 -12.58 9.34 7.33
CA THR A 98 -13.56 10.12 8.09
C THR A 98 -14.75 9.28 8.56
N GLU A 99 -14.99 8.13 7.91
CA GLU A 99 -16.14 7.24 8.12
C GLU A 99 -15.67 5.81 8.46
N PRO A 100 -16.32 5.05 9.34
CA PRO A 100 -15.87 3.70 9.67
C PRO A 100 -15.80 2.81 8.41
N VAL A 101 -14.72 2.03 8.30
CA VAL A 101 -14.59 1.01 7.25
C VAL A 101 -15.75 0.02 7.41
N ALA A 102 -16.45 -0.28 6.31
CA ALA A 102 -17.57 -1.19 6.32
C ALA A 102 -17.15 -2.59 6.80
N ASP A 103 -17.89 -3.14 7.76
CA ASP A 103 -17.68 -4.52 8.21
C ASP A 103 -17.93 -5.55 7.09
N GLU A 104 -17.59 -6.81 7.35
CA GLU A 104 -17.70 -7.89 6.36
C GLU A 104 -19.14 -8.04 5.83
N VAL A 105 -20.14 -7.92 6.70
CA VAL A 105 -21.56 -8.07 6.34
C VAL A 105 -22.02 -6.93 5.46
N THR A 106 -21.65 -5.70 5.82
CA THR A 106 -21.98 -4.47 5.08
C THR A 106 -21.31 -4.47 3.72
N SER A 107 -20.01 -4.81 3.67
CA SER A 107 -19.25 -4.96 2.44
C SER A 107 -19.86 -6.04 1.54
N ARG A 108 -20.25 -7.20 2.08
CA ARG A 108 -20.90 -8.27 1.31
C ARG A 108 -22.23 -7.81 0.73
N ARG A 109 -23.08 -7.13 1.50
CA ARG A 109 -24.35 -6.58 1.01
C ARG A 109 -24.13 -5.51 -0.06
N ALA A 110 -23.11 -4.68 0.09
CA ALA A 110 -22.75 -3.67 -0.90
C ALA A 110 -22.35 -4.32 -2.24
N TRP A 111 -21.47 -5.34 -2.21
CA TRP A 111 -21.11 -6.11 -3.40
C TRP A 111 -22.30 -6.84 -4.03
N SER A 112 -23.15 -7.46 -3.22
CA SER A 112 -24.39 -8.12 -3.68
C SER A 112 -25.36 -7.15 -4.34
N ARG A 113 -25.50 -5.93 -3.80
CA ARG A 113 -26.28 -4.85 -4.43
C ARG A 113 -25.63 -4.37 -5.73
N ALA A 114 -24.32 -4.17 -5.73
CA ALA A 114 -23.57 -3.73 -6.91
C ALA A 114 -23.72 -4.73 -8.06
N LEU A 115 -23.52 -6.02 -7.81
CA LEU A 115 -23.70 -7.08 -8.79
C LEU A 115 -25.11 -7.08 -9.38
N ARG A 116 -26.16 -6.93 -8.57
CA ARG A 116 -27.55 -6.84 -9.05
C ARG A 116 -27.86 -5.59 -9.87
N SER A 117 -27.05 -4.53 -9.71
CA SER A 117 -27.21 -3.27 -10.45
C SER A 117 -26.51 -3.25 -11.81
N VAL A 118 -25.60 -4.21 -12.06
CA VAL A 118 -24.92 -4.36 -13.35
C VAL A 118 -25.82 -5.12 -14.33
N ASN A 119 -25.73 -4.79 -15.62
CA ASN A 119 -26.50 -5.49 -16.64
C ASN A 119 -26.13 -7.01 -16.65
N ARG A 120 -27.11 -7.87 -16.95
CA ARG A 120 -26.89 -9.33 -16.92
C ARG A 120 -25.99 -9.85 -18.04
N GLU A 121 -25.89 -9.16 -19.17
CA GLU A 121 -25.08 -9.58 -20.31
C GLU A 121 -23.58 -9.45 -19.99
N SER A 122 -23.16 -8.31 -19.47
CA SER A 122 -21.81 -8.04 -18.96
C SER A 122 -21.43 -8.97 -17.81
N LEU A 123 -22.38 -9.32 -16.93
CA LEU A 123 -22.10 -10.28 -15.86
C LEU A 123 -21.84 -11.70 -16.39
N LYS A 124 -22.46 -12.10 -17.51
CA LYS A 124 -22.22 -13.43 -18.12
C LYS A 124 -20.82 -13.57 -18.72
N GLU A 125 -20.18 -12.46 -19.08
CA GLU A 125 -18.79 -12.47 -19.57
C GLU A 125 -17.81 -12.87 -18.46
N VAL A 126 -18.12 -12.54 -17.21
CA VAL A 126 -17.26 -12.80 -16.04
C VAL A 126 -17.70 -14.06 -15.29
N PHE A 127 -19.01 -14.29 -15.16
CA PHE A 127 -19.58 -15.41 -14.42
C PHE A 127 -20.28 -16.39 -15.38
N PRO A 128 -19.75 -17.61 -15.56
CA PRO A 128 -20.34 -18.62 -16.44
C PRO A 128 -21.77 -19.02 -16.06
N HIS A 129 -22.09 -18.92 -14.76
CA HIS A 129 -23.39 -19.29 -14.21
C HIS A 129 -23.91 -18.17 -13.31
N LEU A 130 -24.93 -17.46 -13.81
CA LEU A 130 -25.64 -16.46 -13.02
C LEU A 130 -26.83 -17.08 -12.28
N PRO A 131 -27.17 -16.55 -11.09
CA PRO A 131 -28.41 -16.88 -10.41
C PRO A 131 -29.61 -16.72 -11.35
N ARG A 132 -30.42 -17.78 -11.48
CA ARG A 132 -31.61 -17.78 -12.34
C ARG A 132 -32.74 -16.92 -11.79
N ASN A 133 -32.80 -16.78 -10.49
CA ASN A 133 -33.76 -16.01 -9.71
C ASN A 133 -33.03 -14.88 -8.97
N ASP A 134 -33.76 -13.83 -8.59
CA ASP A 134 -33.21 -12.72 -7.80
C ASP A 134 -33.12 -13.06 -6.30
N SER A 135 -32.70 -14.30 -6.00
CA SER A 135 -32.51 -14.77 -4.63
C SER A 135 -31.34 -14.02 -4.00
N PRO A 136 -31.53 -13.28 -2.89
CA PRO A 136 -30.44 -12.57 -2.23
C PRO A 136 -29.26 -13.47 -1.86
N ALA A 137 -29.53 -14.72 -1.46
CA ALA A 137 -28.49 -15.67 -1.06
C ALA A 137 -27.56 -16.07 -2.23
N ALA A 138 -28.12 -16.27 -3.42
CA ALA A 138 -27.33 -16.66 -4.60
C ALA A 138 -26.42 -15.52 -5.09
N TRP A 139 -26.85 -14.27 -4.90
CA TRP A 139 -26.01 -13.09 -5.19
C TRP A 139 -24.94 -12.87 -4.12
N ASP A 140 -25.20 -13.23 -2.87
CA ASP A 140 -24.21 -13.14 -1.80
C ASP A 140 -23.04 -14.10 -2.03
N GLU A 141 -23.27 -15.29 -2.61
CA GLU A 141 -22.19 -16.22 -3.00
C GLU A 141 -21.26 -15.60 -4.05
N LEU A 142 -21.82 -14.99 -5.10
CA LEU A 142 -21.05 -14.26 -6.11
C LEU A 142 -20.31 -13.05 -5.52
N ALA A 143 -20.95 -12.35 -4.58
CA ALA A 143 -20.34 -11.21 -3.89
C ALA A 143 -19.11 -11.64 -3.08
N VAL A 144 -19.16 -12.78 -2.39
CA VAL A 144 -18.02 -13.35 -1.66
C VAL A 144 -16.88 -13.72 -2.61
N LEU A 145 -17.18 -14.36 -3.75
CA LEU A 145 -16.17 -14.72 -4.74
C LEU A 145 -15.47 -13.49 -5.31
N LEU A 146 -16.22 -12.46 -5.71
CA LEU A 146 -15.67 -11.25 -6.29
C LEU A 146 -14.85 -10.44 -5.27
N ALA A 147 -15.36 -10.31 -4.04
CA ALA A 147 -14.63 -9.65 -2.97
C ALA A 147 -13.31 -10.38 -2.65
N GLY A 148 -13.33 -11.71 -2.63
CA GLY A 148 -12.12 -12.54 -2.46
C GLY A 148 -11.11 -12.33 -3.57
N LEU A 149 -11.55 -12.33 -4.84
CA LEU A 149 -10.68 -12.06 -5.98
C LEU A 149 -10.06 -10.65 -5.91
N HIS A 150 -10.87 -9.64 -5.63
CA HIS A 150 -10.40 -8.26 -5.46
C HIS A 150 -9.30 -8.16 -4.40
N GLN A 151 -9.51 -8.81 -3.24
CA GLN A 151 -8.51 -8.84 -2.16
C GLN A 151 -7.24 -9.60 -2.55
N ASN A 152 -7.34 -10.68 -3.31
CA ASN A 152 -6.16 -11.41 -3.78
C ASN A 152 -5.33 -10.56 -4.75
N ILE A 153 -5.96 -9.92 -5.73
CA ILE A 153 -5.30 -9.04 -6.70
C ILE A 153 -4.67 -7.85 -5.96
N ALA A 154 -5.38 -7.24 -5.01
CA ALA A 154 -4.85 -6.13 -4.21
C ALA A 154 -3.66 -6.54 -3.33
N ARG A 155 -3.57 -7.82 -2.92
CA ARG A 155 -2.48 -8.35 -2.09
C ARG A 155 -1.25 -8.83 -2.87
N GLU A 156 -1.38 -9.03 -4.18
CA GLU A 156 -0.28 -9.42 -5.06
C GLU A 156 0.63 -8.24 -5.46
N GLY A 157 0.24 -7.00 -5.10
CA GLY A 157 1.09 -5.79 -5.18
C GLY A 157 1.75 -5.32 -3.89
#